data_AF-A0A220VBY6-F1
#
_entry.id   AF-A0A220VBY6-F1
#
_cell.length_a   1.000
_cell.length_b   1.000
_cell.length_c   1.000
_cell.angle_alpha   90.00
_cell.angle_beta   90.00
_cell.angle_gamma   90.00
#
_symmetry.space_group_name_H-M   'P 1'
#
loop_
_entity.id
_entity.type
_entity.pdbx_description
1 polymer ?
#
loop_
_entity_poly.entity_id
_entity_poly.type
_entity_poly.pdbx_seq_one_letter_code
_entity_poly.pdbx_strand_id
1 'polypeptide(L)'
;MISVSIISILCYLISIKFMYANTQKNSTYTSFNIFLSLAYIFHALAIGFSIISQSILNLNLFDLTSLTILTITLILNRLSSSKNLELLVKTTNIISLISLILLLFFKIPLVENKSISLIFIIHFLLGLISYSFMLLALIYNFLYRIVYKKLKNKNIYFKTNSPSLQKLHEQQLLLIKLGYLFLIFTLLSSFQPKFLSFELISYTNLILSIIIFIIYSLLLLFNLCKILKSKYIDYVNLLGIILMTYIYFFHHS
;
A
#
# COMPACT_ATOMS: atom_id res chain seq x y z
N MET A 1 -17.75 11.61 -12.13
CA MET A 1 -16.41 11.53 -11.50
C MET A 1 -16.23 12.63 -10.44
N ILE A 2 -16.14 13.92 -10.80
CA ILE A 2 -15.78 15.00 -9.86
C ILE A 2 -16.72 15.09 -8.64
N SER A 3 -18.04 15.10 -8.86
CA SER A 3 -19.04 15.15 -7.78
C SER A 3 -18.88 14.00 -6.78
N VAL A 4 -18.67 12.78 -7.30
CA VAL A 4 -18.47 11.57 -6.51
C VAL A 4 -17.18 11.62 -5.70
N SER A 5 -16.10 12.11 -6.28
CA SER A 5 -14.84 12.30 -5.56
C SER A 5 -14.97 13.31 -4.41
N ILE A 6 -15.71 14.42 -4.61
CA ILE A 6 -15.94 15.43 -3.56
C ILE A 6 -16.70 14.80 -2.38
N ILE A 7 -17.73 14.00 -2.66
CA ILE A 7 -18.49 13.28 -1.63
C ILE A 7 -17.55 12.34 -0.86
N SER A 8 -16.73 11.56 -1.56
CA SER A 8 -15.75 10.67 -0.91
C SER A 8 -14.77 11.42 -0.02
N ILE A 9 -14.22 12.56 -0.49
CA ILE A 9 -13.30 13.42 0.28
C ILE A 9 -13.96 13.91 1.56
N LEU A 10 -15.19 14.41 1.49
CA LEU A 10 -15.94 14.86 2.67
C LEU A 10 -16.15 13.72 3.66
N CYS A 11 -16.53 12.53 3.17
CA CYS A 11 -16.67 11.34 4.01
C CYS A 11 -15.36 10.93 4.70
N TYR A 12 -14.21 10.97 3.99
CA TYR A 12 -12.90 10.73 4.59
C TYR A 12 -12.57 11.73 5.68
N LEU A 13 -12.76 13.04 5.44
CA LEU A 13 -12.48 14.09 6.43
C LEU A 13 -13.32 13.92 7.69
N ILE A 14 -14.62 13.61 7.53
CA ILE A 14 -15.52 13.35 8.66
C ILE A 14 -15.08 12.09 9.42
N SER A 15 -14.76 11.01 8.72
CA SER A 15 -14.26 9.78 9.32
C SER A 15 -12.96 10.03 10.11
N ILE A 16 -11.98 10.70 9.53
CA ILE A 16 -10.71 11.04 10.19
C ILE A 16 -10.97 11.90 11.44
N LYS A 17 -11.89 12.87 11.38
CA LYS A 17 -12.28 13.67 12.55
C LYS A 17 -12.80 12.78 13.69
N PHE A 18 -13.69 11.82 13.40
CA PHE A 18 -14.18 10.88 14.41
C PHE A 18 -13.10 9.94 14.94
N MET A 19 -12.14 9.54 14.12
CA MET A 19 -11.01 8.68 14.49
C MET A 19 -10.04 9.34 15.49
N TYR A 20 -9.92 10.68 15.47
CA TYR A 20 -9.11 11.45 16.43
C TYR A 20 -9.92 11.97 17.64
N ALA A 21 -11.24 12.09 17.51
CA ALA A 21 -12.13 12.40 18.62
C ALA A 21 -12.31 11.18 19.54
N ASN A 22 -11.32 10.96 20.42
CA ASN A 22 -11.24 9.95 21.49
C ASN A 22 -12.33 8.85 21.47
N THR A 23 -11.96 7.68 20.92
CA THR A 23 -12.80 6.51 20.63
C THR A 23 -13.27 5.72 21.86
N GLN A 24 -13.52 6.37 22.99
CA GLN A 24 -14.07 5.73 24.19
C GLN A 24 -15.62 5.68 24.18
N LYS A 25 -16.27 6.45 23.29
CA LYS A 25 -17.73 6.43 23.13
C LYS A 25 -18.12 5.53 21.96
N ASN A 26 -18.97 4.53 22.20
CA ASN A 26 -19.46 3.61 21.16
C ASN A 26 -20.07 4.34 19.94
N SER A 27 -20.72 5.50 20.15
CA SER A 27 -21.32 6.30 19.07
C SER A 27 -20.31 6.98 18.14
N THR A 28 -19.11 7.34 18.62
CA THR A 28 -18.08 7.95 17.76
C THR A 28 -17.41 6.88 16.89
N TYR A 29 -17.28 5.66 17.42
CA TYR A 29 -16.75 4.51 16.68
C TYR A 29 -17.70 4.03 15.57
N THR A 30 -19.01 3.97 15.84
CA THR A 30 -20.00 3.62 14.80
C THR A 30 -20.03 4.68 13.69
N SER A 31 -20.03 5.96 14.06
CA SER A 31 -20.00 7.07 13.09
C SER A 31 -18.74 7.04 12.22
N PHE A 32 -17.57 6.79 12.83
CA PHE A 32 -16.31 6.59 12.11
C PHE A 32 -16.44 5.52 11.01
N ASN A 33 -16.96 4.34 11.35
CA ASN A 33 -17.07 3.22 10.42
C ASN A 33 -18.08 3.48 9.29
N ILE A 34 -19.20 4.16 9.58
CA ILE A 34 -20.21 4.51 8.58
C ILE A 34 -19.64 5.49 7.55
N PHE A 35 -19.03 6.59 8.01
CA PHE A 35 -18.44 7.55 7.09
C PHE A 35 -17.25 6.98 6.32
N LEU A 36 -16.49 6.07 6.94
CA LEU A 36 -15.38 5.40 6.27
C LEU A 36 -15.86 4.44 5.16
N SER A 37 -16.91 3.68 5.40
CA SER A 37 -17.48 2.78 4.39
C SER A 37 -18.06 3.56 3.21
N LEU A 38 -18.78 4.66 3.47
CA LEU A 38 -19.24 5.58 2.43
C LEU A 38 -18.05 6.16 1.64
N ALA A 39 -16.99 6.60 2.33
CA ALA A 39 -15.79 7.14 1.69
C ALA A 39 -15.20 6.13 0.68
N TYR A 40 -15.06 4.86 1.08
CA TYR A 40 -14.55 3.79 0.22
C TYR A 40 -15.44 3.49 -0.98
N ILE A 41 -16.77 3.43 -0.79
CA ILE A 41 -17.72 3.19 -1.88
C ILE A 41 -17.61 4.30 -2.92
N PHE A 42 -17.64 5.56 -2.50
CA PHE A 42 -17.51 6.68 -3.42
C PHE A 42 -16.11 6.81 -4.02
N HIS A 43 -15.05 6.41 -3.30
CA HIS A 43 -13.69 6.35 -3.85
C HIS A 43 -13.63 5.31 -4.99
N ALA A 44 -14.15 4.10 -4.76
CA ALA A 44 -14.21 3.06 -5.78
C ALA A 44 -15.02 3.50 -7.01
N LEU A 45 -16.17 4.15 -6.79
CA LEU A 45 -16.99 4.71 -7.88
C LEU A 45 -16.25 5.83 -8.63
N ALA A 46 -15.53 6.71 -7.94
CA ALA A 46 -14.73 7.76 -8.58
C ALA A 46 -13.66 7.18 -9.51
N ILE A 47 -12.92 6.17 -9.04
CA ILE A 47 -11.94 5.44 -9.85
C ILE A 47 -12.63 4.75 -11.03
N GLY A 48 -13.75 4.06 -10.79
CA GLY A 48 -14.51 3.38 -11.83
C GLY A 48 -14.95 4.32 -12.96
N PHE A 49 -15.45 5.52 -12.62
CA PHE A 49 -15.80 6.54 -13.61
C PHE A 49 -14.59 7.16 -14.32
N SER A 50 -13.40 7.15 -13.70
CA SER A 50 -12.18 7.64 -14.32
C SER A 50 -11.64 6.64 -15.36
N ILE A 51 -11.64 5.35 -15.00
CA ILE A 51 -11.14 4.26 -15.85
C ILE A 51 -12.10 3.96 -17.01
N ILE A 52 -13.42 3.98 -16.75
CA ILE A 52 -14.46 3.65 -17.72
C ILE A 52 -14.99 4.96 -18.34
N SER A 53 -14.27 5.46 -19.33
CA SER A 53 -14.67 6.64 -20.12
C SER A 53 -14.89 6.23 -21.57
N GLN A 54 -16.12 6.36 -22.08
CA GLN A 54 -16.43 6.27 -23.51
C GLN A 54 -15.98 4.96 -24.18
N SER A 55 -16.27 3.80 -23.57
CA SER A 55 -16.02 2.45 -24.11
C SER A 55 -14.55 2.04 -24.32
N ILE A 56 -13.59 2.88 -23.94
CA ILE A 56 -12.15 2.59 -23.99
C ILE A 56 -11.61 2.60 -22.54
N LEU A 57 -10.76 1.62 -22.22
CA LEU A 57 -10.05 1.57 -20.93
C LEU A 57 -8.98 2.66 -20.90
N ASN A 58 -9.29 3.79 -20.25
CA ASN A 58 -8.34 4.89 -20.07
C ASN A 58 -7.65 4.74 -18.72
N LEU A 59 -6.55 3.98 -18.69
CA LEU A 59 -5.74 3.81 -17.49
C LEU A 59 -4.68 4.91 -17.41
N ASN A 60 -4.81 5.78 -16.40
CA ASN A 60 -3.76 6.73 -16.04
C ASN A 60 -2.97 6.24 -14.82
N LEU A 61 -1.78 6.80 -14.62
CA LEU A 61 -0.93 6.50 -13.47
C LEU A 61 -1.65 6.76 -12.14
N PHE A 62 -2.38 7.87 -12.06
CA PHE A 62 -3.14 8.21 -10.85
C PHE A 62 -4.33 7.28 -10.59
N ASP A 63 -4.94 6.70 -11.64
CA ASP A 63 -6.01 5.71 -11.47
C ASP A 63 -5.47 4.45 -10.79
N LEU A 64 -4.36 3.92 -11.30
CA LEU A 64 -3.74 2.71 -10.74
C LEU A 64 -3.19 2.95 -9.34
N THR A 65 -2.54 4.10 -9.09
CA THR A 65 -2.06 4.42 -7.73
C THR A 65 -3.20 4.62 -6.73
N SER A 66 -4.31 5.26 -7.12
CA SER A 66 -5.45 5.42 -6.21
C SER A 66 -6.13 4.08 -5.95
N LEU A 67 -6.22 3.21 -6.96
CA LEU A 67 -6.74 1.85 -6.81
C LEU A 67 -5.85 0.98 -5.91
N THR A 68 -4.52 1.05 -6.05
CA THR A 68 -3.59 0.28 -5.20
C THR A 68 -3.64 0.78 -3.75
N ILE A 69 -3.71 2.08 -3.54
CA ILE A 69 -3.84 2.64 -2.19
C ILE A 69 -5.19 2.25 -1.58
N LEU A 70 -6.29 2.36 -2.34
CA LEU A 70 -7.62 1.93 -1.86
C LEU A 70 -7.65 0.45 -1.48
N THR A 71 -7.10 -0.44 -2.32
CA THR A 71 -7.04 -1.88 -2.02
C THR A 71 -6.24 -2.17 -0.76
N ILE A 72 -5.09 -1.54 -0.57
CA ILE A 72 -4.27 -1.68 0.64
C ILE A 72 -5.02 -1.19 1.86
N THR A 73 -5.69 -0.04 1.77
CA THR A 73 -6.47 0.50 2.91
C THR A 73 -7.60 -0.45 3.30
N LEU A 74 -8.33 -1.02 2.34
CA LEU A 74 -9.38 -2.00 2.59
C LEU A 74 -8.84 -3.26 3.28
N ILE A 75 -7.71 -3.80 2.82
CA ILE A 75 -7.07 -4.97 3.42
C ILE A 75 -6.68 -4.67 4.88
N LEU A 76 -6.02 -3.54 5.13
CA LEU A 76 -5.54 -3.19 6.46
C LEU A 76 -6.67 -2.89 7.43
N ASN A 77 -7.74 -2.24 6.96
CA ASN A 77 -8.92 -1.94 7.76
C ASN A 77 -9.74 -3.21 8.05
N ARG A 78 -9.73 -4.20 7.15
CA ARG A 78 -10.31 -5.52 7.42
C ARG A 78 -9.47 -6.30 8.44
N LEU A 79 -8.15 -6.16 8.41
CA LEU A 79 -7.27 -6.82 9.39
C LEU A 79 -7.32 -6.15 10.77
N SER A 80 -7.56 -4.84 10.84
CA SER A 80 -7.63 -4.11 12.11
C SER A 80 -8.82 -4.51 12.99
N SER A 81 -9.86 -5.11 12.42
CA SER A 81 -10.95 -5.65 13.25
C SER A 81 -10.52 -6.83 14.12
N SER A 82 -9.38 -7.47 13.80
CA SER A 82 -8.82 -8.61 14.55
C SER A 82 -7.50 -8.29 15.25
N LYS A 83 -6.90 -7.12 14.98
CA LYS A 83 -5.54 -6.76 15.42
C LYS A 83 -5.49 -5.28 15.81
N ASN A 84 -4.67 -4.94 16.80
CA ASN A 84 -4.44 -3.55 17.24
C ASN A 84 -3.60 -2.74 16.22
N LEU A 85 -4.16 -2.51 15.02
CA LEU A 85 -3.54 -1.84 13.87
C LEU A 85 -3.98 -0.38 13.73
N GLU A 86 -4.48 0.25 14.80
CA GLU A 86 -5.05 1.59 14.75
C GLU A 86 -4.15 2.60 14.02
N LEU A 87 -2.86 2.66 14.38
CA LEU A 87 -1.91 3.58 13.74
C LEU A 87 -1.81 3.34 12.22
N LEU A 88 -1.82 2.08 11.79
CA LEU A 88 -1.75 1.67 10.39
C LEU A 88 -3.00 2.09 9.61
N VAL A 89 -4.17 1.93 10.24
CA VAL A 89 -5.44 2.39 9.68
C VAL A 89 -5.47 3.92 9.56
N LYS A 90 -4.98 4.65 10.59
CA LYS A 90 -4.94 6.12 10.53
C LYS A 90 -4.08 6.61 9.38
N THR A 91 -2.86 6.08 9.27
CA THR A 91 -1.91 6.50 8.24
C THR A 91 -2.40 6.18 6.85
N THR A 92 -2.91 4.97 6.61
CA THR A 92 -3.35 4.56 5.28
C THR A 92 -4.62 5.29 4.84
N ASN A 93 -5.58 5.58 5.73
CA ASN A 93 -6.75 6.39 5.38
C ASN A 93 -6.39 7.81 4.93
N ILE A 94 -5.38 8.43 5.55
CA ILE A 94 -4.86 9.74 5.12
C ILE A 94 -4.21 9.63 3.73
N ILE A 95 -3.40 8.59 3.49
CA ILE A 95 -2.78 8.35 2.19
C ILE A 95 -3.84 8.12 1.10
N SER A 96 -4.94 7.43 1.42
CA SER A 96 -6.06 7.21 0.50
C SER A 96 -6.82 8.50 0.16
N LEU A 97 -7.01 9.38 1.14
CA LEU A 97 -7.56 10.70 0.90
C LEU A 97 -6.67 11.50 -0.07
N ILE A 98 -5.35 11.49 0.19
CA ILE A 98 -4.38 12.19 -0.65
C ILE A 98 -4.37 11.61 -2.07
N SER A 99 -4.42 10.29 -2.23
CA SER A 99 -4.41 9.65 -3.55
C SER A 99 -5.64 10.04 -4.38
N LEU A 100 -6.81 10.12 -3.76
CA LEU A 100 -8.04 10.57 -4.42
C LEU A 100 -7.98 12.05 -4.82
N ILE A 101 -7.38 12.90 -3.99
CA ILE A 101 -7.13 14.31 -4.33
C ILE A 101 -6.20 14.41 -5.53
N LEU A 102 -5.09 13.65 -5.55
CA LEU A 102 -4.17 13.62 -6.69
C LEU A 102 -4.86 13.15 -7.98
N LEU A 103 -5.71 12.12 -7.88
CA LEU A 103 -6.51 11.63 -9.00
C LEU A 103 -7.42 12.71 -9.61
N LEU A 104 -7.93 13.64 -8.82
CA LEU A 104 -8.77 14.74 -9.32
C LEU A 104 -7.99 15.77 -10.14
N PHE A 105 -6.75 16.05 -9.76
CA PHE A 105 -5.97 17.15 -10.34
C PHE A 105 -4.99 16.70 -11.44
N PHE A 106 -4.57 15.44 -11.43
CA PHE A 106 -3.54 14.96 -12.34
C PHE A 106 -4.00 13.79 -13.20
N LYS A 107 -3.73 13.89 -14.50
CA LYS A 107 -3.92 12.80 -15.47
C LYS A 107 -2.63 12.62 -16.25
N ILE A 108 -1.94 11.51 -16.00
CA ILE A 108 -0.77 11.09 -16.75
C ILE A 108 -1.14 9.76 -17.42
N PRO A 109 -1.40 9.73 -18.73
CA PRO A 109 -1.76 8.50 -19.43
C PRO A 109 -0.60 7.50 -19.33
N LEU A 110 -0.91 6.26 -18.97
CA LEU A 110 0.11 5.20 -18.80
C LEU A 110 0.35 4.41 -20.08
N VAL A 111 -0.67 4.29 -20.93
CA VAL A 111 -0.60 3.54 -22.18
C VAL A 111 -1.33 4.32 -23.25
N GLU A 112 -0.60 4.81 -24.25
CA GLU A 112 -1.18 5.34 -25.47
C GLU A 112 -1.70 4.18 -26.33
N ASN A 113 -3.02 4.11 -26.54
CA ASN A 113 -3.69 3.38 -27.63
C ASN A 113 -3.23 1.94 -27.95
N LYS A 114 -2.77 1.15 -26.97
CA LYS A 114 -2.57 -0.30 -27.13
C LYS A 114 -3.63 -1.06 -26.37
N SER A 115 -4.21 -2.08 -26.99
CA SER A 115 -5.14 -3.01 -26.34
C SER A 115 -4.42 -3.80 -25.25
N ILE A 116 -4.47 -3.30 -24.01
CA ILE A 116 -3.88 -3.96 -22.86
C ILE A 116 -4.73 -5.19 -22.53
N SER A 117 -4.07 -6.34 -22.37
CA SER A 117 -4.76 -7.54 -21.91
C SER A 117 -5.15 -7.39 -20.43
N LEU A 118 -6.36 -7.85 -20.06
CA LEU A 118 -6.81 -7.84 -18.66
C LEU A 118 -5.80 -8.53 -17.72
N ILE A 119 -5.11 -9.55 -18.23
CA ILE A 119 -4.11 -10.27 -17.46
C ILE A 119 -2.89 -9.41 -17.12
N PHE A 120 -2.42 -8.55 -18.05
CA PHE A 120 -1.35 -7.58 -17.81
C PHE A 120 -1.72 -6.61 -16.68
N ILE A 121 -2.95 -6.09 -16.71
CA ILE A 121 -3.45 -5.18 -15.67
C ILE A 121 -3.43 -5.85 -14.29
N ILE A 122 -3.87 -7.11 -14.21
CA ILE A 122 -3.87 -7.87 -12.95
C ILE A 122 -2.44 -8.10 -12.44
N HIS A 123 -1.52 -8.53 -13.30
CA HIS A 123 -0.11 -8.73 -12.93
C HIS A 123 0.51 -7.43 -12.40
N PHE A 124 0.35 -6.33 -13.13
CA PHE A 124 0.88 -5.02 -12.76
C PHE A 124 0.28 -4.50 -11.45
N LEU A 125 -1.04 -4.66 -11.25
CA LEU A 125 -1.71 -4.29 -10.00
C LEU A 125 -1.23 -5.11 -8.81
N LEU A 126 -1.10 -6.43 -8.94
CA LEU A 126 -0.55 -7.29 -7.89
C LEU A 126 0.86 -6.84 -7.49
N GLY A 127 1.67 -6.52 -8.49
CA GLY A 127 3.02 -5.99 -8.32
C GLY A 127 3.06 -4.66 -7.58
N LEU A 128 2.23 -3.69 -7.97
CA LEU A 128 2.11 -2.40 -7.30
C LEU A 128 1.58 -2.53 -5.86
N ILE A 129 0.65 -3.44 -5.61
CA ILE A 129 0.15 -3.72 -4.25
C ILE A 129 1.29 -4.27 -3.39
N SER A 130 2.06 -5.24 -3.91
CA SER A 130 3.25 -5.77 -3.23
C SER A 130 4.26 -4.67 -2.89
N TYR A 131 4.63 -3.87 -3.90
CA TYR A 131 5.55 -2.75 -3.75
C TYR A 131 5.07 -1.76 -2.68
N SER A 132 3.80 -1.38 -2.72
CA SER A 132 3.23 -0.40 -1.80
C SER A 132 3.21 -0.90 -0.34
N PHE A 133 2.95 -2.20 -0.11
CA PHE A 133 3.09 -2.80 1.22
C PHE A 133 4.54 -2.76 1.72
N MET A 134 5.51 -3.08 0.86
CA MET A 134 6.94 -3.01 1.23
C MET A 134 7.38 -1.57 1.51
N LEU A 135 6.93 -0.61 0.68
CA LEU A 135 7.20 0.82 0.85
C LEU A 135 6.60 1.35 2.17
N LEU A 136 5.36 0.96 2.50
CA LEU A 136 4.78 1.24 3.81
C LEU A 136 5.62 0.64 4.93
N ALA A 137 6.12 -0.59 4.79
CA ALA A 137 6.99 -1.20 5.80
C ALA A 137 8.28 -0.40 6.01
N LEU A 138 8.84 0.18 4.95
CA LEU A 138 10.00 1.06 5.04
C LEU A 138 9.69 2.38 5.73
N ILE A 139 8.53 2.99 5.45
CA ILE A 139 8.06 4.17 6.20
C ILE A 139 7.95 3.84 7.69
N TYR A 140 7.39 2.68 8.03
CA TYR A 140 7.26 2.24 9.43
C TYR A 140 8.61 1.98 10.11
N ASN A 141 9.61 1.49 9.38
CA ASN A 141 10.98 1.42 9.87
C ASN A 141 11.55 2.82 10.17
N PHE A 142 11.38 3.78 9.27
CA PHE A 142 11.80 5.16 9.52
C PHE A 142 11.12 5.74 10.78
N LEU A 143 9.81 5.50 10.94
CA LEU A 143 9.08 5.88 12.15
C LEU A 143 9.66 5.20 13.40
N TYR A 144 9.94 3.90 13.35
CA TYR A 144 10.59 3.16 14.44
C TYR A 144 11.91 3.82 14.84
N ARG A 145 12.77 4.16 13.87
CA ARG A 145 14.07 4.80 14.13
C ARG A 145 13.93 6.19 14.74
N ILE A 146 12.97 6.99 14.27
CA ILE A 146 12.69 8.32 14.83
C ILE A 146 12.23 8.19 16.29
N VAL A 147 11.29 7.29 16.57
CA VAL A 147 10.78 7.05 17.93
C VAL A 147 11.89 6.51 18.83
N TYR A 148 12.70 5.57 18.34
CA TYR A 148 13.83 5.00 19.09
C TYR A 148 14.85 6.09 19.50
N LYS A 149 15.23 6.97 18.57
CA LYS A 149 16.12 8.12 18.86
C LYS A 149 15.53 9.06 19.91
N LYS A 150 14.23 9.40 19.78
CA LYS A 150 13.54 10.28 20.73
C LYS A 150 13.44 9.68 22.14
N LEU A 151 13.24 8.37 22.25
CA LEU A 151 13.23 7.65 23.53
C LEU A 151 14.63 7.60 24.17
N LYS A 152 15.68 7.39 23.38
CA LYS A 152 17.07 7.41 23.88
C LYS A 152 17.46 8.78 24.44
N ASN A 153 16.95 9.86 23.84
CA ASN A 153 17.21 11.23 24.29
C ASN A 153 16.34 11.68 25.48
N LYS A 154 15.61 10.75 26.15
CA LYS A 154 14.80 10.99 27.35
C LYS A 154 13.82 12.19 27.26
N ASN A 155 13.27 12.49 26.09
CA ASN A 155 12.24 13.54 25.97
C ASN A 155 10.98 13.14 26.76
N ILE A 156 10.80 13.73 27.94
CA ILE A 156 9.78 13.36 28.94
C ILE A 156 8.35 13.52 28.37
N TYR A 157 8.12 14.54 27.55
CA TYR A 157 6.85 14.77 26.84
C TYR A 157 6.48 13.70 25.81
N PHE A 158 7.43 12.88 25.37
CA PHE A 158 7.20 11.85 24.34
C PHE A 158 6.68 10.53 24.93
N LYS A 159 6.79 10.33 26.26
CA LYS A 159 6.52 9.04 26.91
C LYS A 159 5.05 8.66 27.01
N THR A 160 4.13 9.63 27.07
CA THR A 160 2.72 9.37 27.39
C THR A 160 1.87 8.97 26.18
N ASN A 161 2.21 9.43 24.96
CA ASN A 161 1.42 9.19 23.75
C ASN A 161 2.20 8.50 22.60
N SER A 162 3.47 8.10 22.79
CA SER A 162 4.23 7.46 21.71
C SER A 162 3.77 6.01 21.46
N PRO A 163 3.60 5.59 20.20
CA PRO A 163 3.40 4.17 19.91
C PRO A 163 4.60 3.35 20.40
N SER A 164 4.35 2.19 21.00
CA SER A 164 5.44 1.36 21.51
C SER A 164 6.31 0.86 20.37
N LEU A 165 7.64 0.82 20.60
CA LEU A 165 8.61 0.35 19.60
C LEU A 165 8.29 -1.06 19.10
N GLN A 166 7.83 -1.93 19.99
CA GLN A 166 7.40 -3.28 19.64
C GLN A 166 6.22 -3.28 18.66
N LYS A 167 5.19 -2.45 18.89
CA LYS A 167 4.03 -2.35 17.98
C LYS A 167 4.45 -1.88 16.59
N LEU A 168 5.35 -0.90 16.51
CA LEU A 168 5.86 -0.43 15.22
C LEU A 168 6.60 -1.53 14.45
N HIS A 169 7.40 -2.33 15.15
CA HIS A 169 8.12 -3.45 14.55
C HIS A 169 7.18 -4.58 14.11
N GLU A 170 6.16 -4.92 14.90
CA GLU A 170 5.14 -5.92 14.54
C GLU A 170 4.33 -5.47 13.33
N GLN A 171 3.97 -4.19 13.25
CA GLN A 171 3.28 -3.60 12.09
C GLN A 171 4.16 -3.60 10.84
N GLN A 172 5.45 -3.26 10.96
CA GLN A 172 6.43 -3.38 9.87
C GLN A 172 6.51 -4.83 9.35
N LEU A 173 6.63 -5.81 10.23
CA LEU A 173 6.69 -7.22 9.85
C LEU A 173 5.39 -7.72 9.21
N LEU A 174 4.23 -7.25 9.70
CA LEU A 174 2.94 -7.55 9.07
C LEU A 174 2.89 -7.02 7.63
N LEU A 175 3.33 -5.79 7.40
CA LEU A 175 3.39 -5.18 6.07
C LEU A 175 4.32 -5.96 5.13
N ILE A 176 5.51 -6.37 5.60
CA ILE A 176 6.43 -7.20 4.80
C ILE A 176 5.78 -8.54 4.43
N LYS A 177 5.09 -9.21 5.37
CA LYS A 177 4.39 -10.47 5.10
C LYS A 177 3.28 -10.30 4.05
N LEU A 178 2.48 -9.24 4.14
CA LEU A 178 1.44 -8.94 3.16
C LEU A 178 2.04 -8.64 1.79
N GLY A 179 3.06 -7.77 1.73
CA GLY A 179 3.75 -7.46 0.49
C GLY A 179 4.35 -8.71 -0.16
N TYR A 180 4.97 -9.60 0.62
CA TYR A 180 5.53 -10.85 0.15
C TYR A 180 4.47 -11.81 -0.39
N LEU A 181 3.30 -11.87 0.25
CA LEU A 181 2.17 -12.67 -0.23
C LEU A 181 1.68 -12.19 -1.61
N PHE A 182 1.57 -10.87 -1.81
CA PHE A 182 1.25 -10.32 -3.13
C PHE A 182 2.38 -10.50 -4.16
N LEU A 183 3.64 -10.52 -3.71
CA LEU A 183 4.78 -10.83 -4.58
C LEU A 183 4.70 -12.25 -5.14
N ILE A 184 4.29 -13.23 -4.32
CA ILE A 184 4.05 -14.61 -4.77
C ILE A 184 2.99 -14.62 -5.86
N PHE A 185 1.86 -13.94 -5.67
CA PHE A 185 0.81 -13.86 -6.69
C PHE A 185 1.29 -13.16 -7.98
N THR A 186 2.12 -12.14 -7.84
CA THR A 186 2.75 -11.45 -8.99
C THR A 186 3.62 -12.42 -9.78
N LEU A 187 4.48 -13.19 -9.12
CA LEU A 187 5.29 -14.22 -9.76
C LEU A 187 4.44 -15.32 -10.39
N LEU A 188 3.42 -15.83 -9.70
CA LEU A 188 2.52 -16.85 -10.27
C LEU A 188 1.82 -16.35 -11.53
N SER A 189 1.38 -15.10 -11.56
CA SER A 189 0.77 -14.51 -12.76
C SER A 189 1.75 -14.36 -13.93
N SER A 190 3.05 -14.20 -13.65
CA SER A 190 4.09 -14.06 -14.69
C SER A 190 4.39 -15.35 -15.45
N PHE A 191 4.09 -16.52 -14.89
CA PHE A 191 4.33 -17.82 -15.53
C PHE A 191 3.22 -18.23 -16.51
N GLN A 192 2.19 -17.41 -16.70
CA GLN A 192 1.17 -17.74 -17.70
C GLN A 192 1.74 -17.63 -19.11
N PRO A 193 1.44 -18.60 -20.01
CA PRO A 193 2.07 -18.67 -21.34
C PRO A 193 1.84 -17.43 -22.20
N LYS A 194 0.71 -16.73 -22.00
CA LYS A 194 0.40 -15.46 -22.67
C LYS A 194 1.35 -14.32 -22.28
N PHE A 195 2.01 -14.35 -21.13
CA PHE A 195 3.02 -13.35 -20.77
C PHE A 195 4.39 -13.68 -21.37
N LEU A 196 4.76 -14.96 -21.40
CA LEU A 196 6.01 -15.40 -22.00
C LEU A 196 6.02 -15.19 -23.53
N SER A 197 4.87 -15.21 -24.20
CA SER A 197 4.76 -15.10 -25.65
C SER A 197 4.63 -13.67 -26.20
N PHE A 198 4.40 -12.66 -25.35
CA PHE A 198 3.98 -11.31 -25.79
C PHE A 198 5.00 -10.19 -25.55
N GLU A 199 6.24 -10.46 -25.15
CA GLU A 199 7.25 -9.43 -24.82
C GLU A 199 6.76 -8.38 -23.78
N LEU A 200 5.66 -8.64 -23.08
CA LEU A 200 5.02 -7.71 -22.14
C LEU A 200 5.80 -7.57 -20.82
N ILE A 201 6.62 -8.57 -20.49
CA ILE A 201 7.50 -8.59 -19.33
C ILE A 201 8.90 -8.89 -19.84
N SER A 202 9.85 -7.99 -19.57
CA SER A 202 11.25 -8.23 -19.87
C SER A 202 11.77 -9.40 -19.03
N TYR A 203 12.58 -10.28 -19.61
CA TYR A 203 13.23 -11.38 -18.89
C TYR A 203 14.01 -10.88 -17.66
N THR A 204 14.60 -9.69 -17.76
CA THR A 204 15.27 -8.99 -16.66
C THR A 204 14.32 -8.68 -15.50
N ASN A 205 13.10 -8.19 -15.75
CA ASN A 205 12.11 -7.92 -14.70
C ASN A 205 11.65 -9.21 -13.99
N LEU A 206 11.54 -10.32 -14.73
CA LEU A 206 11.23 -11.63 -14.15
C LEU A 206 12.35 -12.09 -13.22
N ILE A 207 13.61 -12.07 -13.69
CA ILE A 207 14.79 -12.46 -12.89
C ILE A 207 14.90 -11.59 -11.63
N LEU A 208 14.72 -10.28 -11.77
CA LEU A 208 14.82 -9.35 -10.64
C LEU A 208 13.68 -9.59 -9.63
N SER A 209 12.47 -9.91 -10.09
CA SER A 209 11.35 -10.29 -9.23
C SER A 209 11.63 -11.59 -8.46
N ILE A 210 12.27 -12.58 -9.09
CA ILE A 210 12.71 -13.83 -8.44
C ILE A 210 13.78 -13.54 -7.38
N ILE A 211 14.76 -12.68 -7.69
CA ILE A 211 15.79 -12.26 -6.73
C ILE A 211 15.15 -11.60 -5.50
N ILE A 212 14.21 -10.67 -5.73
CA ILE A 212 13.50 -9.99 -4.64
C ILE A 212 12.67 -10.98 -3.81
N PHE A 213 12.04 -11.96 -4.46
CA PHE A 213 11.34 -13.05 -3.78
C PHE A 213 12.27 -13.87 -2.88
N ILE A 214 13.45 -14.25 -3.36
CA ILE A 214 14.45 -14.97 -2.56
C ILE A 214 14.90 -14.12 -1.36
N ILE A 215 15.17 -12.83 -1.58
CA ILE A 215 15.57 -11.89 -0.52
C ILE A 215 14.52 -11.83 0.59
N TYR A 216 13.25 -11.64 0.24
CA TYR A 216 12.17 -11.58 1.23
C TYR A 216 11.85 -12.94 1.86
N SER A 217 12.00 -14.04 1.12
CA SER A 217 11.87 -15.40 1.66
C SER A 217 12.89 -15.64 2.78
N LEU A 218 14.17 -15.33 2.53
CA LEU A 218 15.25 -15.45 3.51
C LEU A 218 15.04 -14.52 4.70
N LEU A 219 14.64 -13.26 4.47
CA LEU A 219 14.30 -12.32 5.54
C LEU A 219 13.23 -12.90 6.47
N LEU A 220 12.12 -13.39 5.91
CA LEU A 220 11.02 -13.93 6.69
C LEU A 220 11.42 -15.23 7.40
N LEU A 221 12.15 -16.12 6.74
CA LEU A 221 12.65 -17.36 7.32
C LEU A 221 13.56 -17.09 8.53
N PHE A 222 14.57 -16.25 8.38
CA PHE A 222 15.50 -15.94 9.47
C PHE A 222 14.83 -15.17 10.61
N ASN A 223 13.81 -14.36 10.32
CA ASN A 223 13.01 -13.71 11.35
C ASN A 223 12.15 -14.73 12.11
N LEU A 224 11.57 -15.74 11.44
CA LEU A 224 10.85 -16.84 12.10
C LEU A 224 11.78 -17.66 13.01
N CYS A 225 13.01 -17.91 12.59
CA CYS A 225 14.03 -18.57 13.40
C CYS A 225 14.63 -17.67 14.50
N LYS A 226 14.18 -16.41 14.64
CA LYS A 226 14.71 -15.41 15.60
C LYS A 226 16.23 -15.14 15.46
N ILE A 227 16.80 -15.41 14.29
CA ILE A 227 18.23 -15.24 14.00
C ILE A 227 18.55 -13.76 13.72
N LEU A 228 17.65 -13.05 13.04
CA LEU A 228 17.84 -11.66 12.64
C LEU A 228 17.56 -10.68 13.77
N LYS A 229 18.48 -9.74 13.98
CA LYS A 229 18.20 -8.50 14.73
C LYS A 229 17.36 -7.56 13.87
N SER A 230 16.52 -6.75 14.51
CA SER A 230 15.64 -5.77 13.84
C SER A 230 16.37 -4.88 12.82
N LYS A 231 17.62 -4.46 13.12
CA LYS A 231 18.42 -3.63 12.19
C LYS A 231 18.62 -4.27 10.82
N TYR A 232 18.72 -5.59 10.73
CA TYR A 232 19.00 -6.28 9.46
C TYR A 232 17.75 -6.38 8.59
N ILE A 233 16.59 -6.57 9.21
CA ILE A 233 15.29 -6.55 8.53
C ILE A 233 15.11 -5.22 7.80
N ASP A 234 15.54 -4.12 8.42
CA ASP A 234 15.49 -2.79 7.82
C ASP A 234 16.34 -2.64 6.55
N TYR A 235 17.61 -3.06 6.60
CA TYR A 235 18.53 -2.92 5.48
C TYR A 235 18.11 -3.80 4.31
N VAL A 236 17.63 -5.01 4.60
CA VAL A 236 17.15 -5.92 3.58
C VAL A 236 15.85 -5.40 2.95
N ASN A 237 14.92 -4.84 3.75
CA ASN A 237 13.71 -4.22 3.19
C ASN A 237 14.03 -2.99 2.32
N LEU A 238 14.98 -2.15 2.74
CA LEU A 238 15.46 -1.03 1.94
C LEU A 238 16.00 -1.50 0.57
N LEU A 239 16.84 -2.53 0.57
CA LEU A 239 17.40 -3.11 -0.65
C LEU A 239 16.31 -3.69 -1.56
N GLY A 240 15.34 -4.42 -0.99
CA GLY A 240 14.21 -4.95 -1.74
C GLY A 240 13.36 -3.86 -2.42
N ILE A 241 13.15 -2.73 -1.75
CA ILE A 241 12.41 -1.59 -2.31
C ILE A 241 13.19 -0.88 -3.39
N ILE A 242 14.51 -0.72 -3.25
CA ILE A 242 15.36 -0.15 -4.30
C ILE A 242 15.24 -0.99 -5.58
N LEU A 243 15.35 -2.32 -5.45
CA LEU A 243 15.18 -3.24 -6.57
C LEU A 243 13.77 -3.19 -7.16
N MET A 244 12.71 -3.19 -6.33
CA MET A 244 11.35 -3.06 -6.82
C MET A 244 11.10 -1.73 -7.55
N THR A 245 11.66 -0.63 -7.04
CA THR A 245 11.55 0.70 -7.68
C THR A 245 12.22 0.67 -9.06
N TYR A 246 13.35 -0.03 -9.19
CA TYR A 246 14.01 -0.24 -10.48
C TYR A 246 13.11 -0.98 -11.49
N ILE A 247 12.45 -2.07 -11.08
CA ILE A 247 11.54 -2.84 -11.95
C ILE A 247 10.40 -1.97 -12.47
N TYR A 248 9.68 -1.29 -11.57
CA TYR A 248 8.44 -0.63 -11.95
C TYR A 248 8.63 0.74 -12.63
N PHE A 249 9.70 1.47 -12.32
CA PHE A 249 9.87 2.85 -12.80
C PHE A 249 11.00 3.05 -13.79
N PHE A 250 12.07 2.25 -13.75
CA PHE A 250 13.25 2.47 -14.58
C PHE A 250 13.37 1.50 -15.76
N HIS A 251 12.69 0.34 -15.71
CA HIS A 251 12.77 -0.65 -16.79
C HIS A 251 11.56 -0.64 -17.75
N HIS A 252 10.54 0.18 -17.47
CA HIS A 252 9.38 0.38 -18.36
C HIS A 252 9.48 1.63 -19.26
N SER A 253 10.59 2.37 -19.19
CA SER A 253 10.97 3.46 -20.11
C SER A 253 11.86 2.94 -21.23
#